data_AF-B8INY3-F1
#
_entry.id   AF-B8INY3-F1
#
_cell.length_a   1.000
_cell.length_b   1.000
_cell.length_c   1.000
_cell.angle_alpha   90.00
_cell.angle_beta   90.00
_cell.angle_gamma   90.00
#
_symmetry.space_group_name_H-M   'P 1'
#
loop_
_entity.id
_entity.type
_entity.pdbx_description
1 polymer ?
#
loop_
_entity_poly.entity_id
_entity_poly.type
_entity_poly.pdbx_seq_one_letter_code
_entity_poly.pdbx_strand_id
1 'polypeptide(L)' 'MRSDLVDLTVEIARETDLAVLVHEGDKSKAVWLPKSVVEIVRDDPMPGLATITLPERVAVEKGLV' A
#
# COMPACT_ATOMS: atom_id res chain seq x y z
N MET A 1 12.89 13.11 -15.17
CA MET A 1 13.00 12.01 -14.19
C MET A 1 11.61 11.41 -14.07
N ARG A 2 11.40 10.23 -14.67
CA ARG A 2 10.08 9.59 -14.78
C ARG A 2 9.69 9.10 -13.38
N SER A 3 8.54 9.52 -12.86
CA SER A 3 7.95 8.85 -11.71
C SER A 3 7.28 7.60 -12.24
N ASP A 4 7.92 6.46 -12.05
CA ASP A 4 7.30 5.17 -12.32
C ASP A 4 6.44 4.86 -11.08
N LEU A 5 5.12 4.90 -11.28
CA LEU A 5 4.13 4.48 -10.29
C LEU A 5 3.92 2.98 -10.44
N VAL A 6 3.79 2.28 -9.31
CA VAL A 6 3.48 0.85 -9.24
C VAL A 6 2.16 0.66 -8.52
N ASP A 7 1.37 -0.29 -9.00
CA ASP A 7 0.13 -0.74 -8.38
C ASP A 7 0.40 -2.05 -7.65
N LEU A 8 0.12 -2.08 -6.35
CA LEU A 8 0.32 -3.26 -5.51
C LEU A 8 -1.01 -3.66 -4.87
N THR A 9 -1.39 -4.93 -5.05
CA THR A 9 -2.52 -5.51 -4.33
C THR A 9 -2.07 -5.93 -2.94
N VAL A 10 -2.56 -5.24 -1.92
CA VAL A 10 -2.18 -5.43 -0.53
C VAL A 10 -3.40 -5.60 0.36
N GLU A 11 -3.20 -6.23 1.52
CA GLU A 11 -4.21 -6.28 2.57
C GLU A 11 -4.02 -5.12 3.55
N ILE A 12 -5.10 -4.42 3.87
CA ILE A 12 -5.13 -3.36 4.89
C ILE A 12 -5.32 -4.00 6.27
N ALA A 13 -4.26 -4.02 7.07
CA ALA A 13 -4.31 -4.49 8.44
C ALA A 13 -4.83 -3.42 9.41
N ARG A 14 -4.52 -2.15 9.16
CA ARG A 14 -4.97 -1.02 9.99
C ARG A 14 -5.01 0.28 9.22
N GLU A 15 -5.89 1.18 9.63
CA GLU A 15 -5.99 2.52 9.08
C GLU A 15 -6.01 3.56 10.20
N THR A 16 -5.38 4.71 9.93
CA THR A 16 -5.40 5.92 10.75
C THR A 16 -5.81 7.10 9.88
N ASP A 17 -5.98 8.28 10.46
CA ASP A 17 -6.34 9.49 9.69
C ASP A 17 -5.31 9.84 8.62
N LEU A 18 -4.02 9.55 8.86
CA LEU A 18 -2.90 9.99 8.01
C LEU A 18 -2.17 8.85 7.29
N ALA A 19 -2.34 7.60 7.72
CA ALA A 19 -1.57 6.47 7.20
C ALA A 19 -2.38 5.17 7.19
N VAL A 20 -1.97 4.24 6.34
CA VAL A 20 -2.52 2.88 6.23
C VAL A 20 -1.39 1.86 6.47
N LEU A 21 -1.68 0.82 7.24
CA LEU A 21 -0.79 -0.31 7.49
C LEU A 21 -1.20 -1.45 6.56
N VAL A 22 -0.28 -1.87 5.69
CA VAL A 22 -0.56 -2.87 4.66
C VAL A 22 0.45 -4.00 4.62
N HIS A 23 0.06 -5.16 4.11
CA HIS A 23 0.96 -6.30 3.86
C HIS A 23 0.54 -7.13 2.65
N GLU A 24 1.49 -7.86 2.05
CA GLU A 24 1.26 -8.81 0.96
C GLU A 24 1.10 -10.24 1.52
N GLY A 25 0.05 -10.47 2.32
CA GLY A 25 -0.23 -11.78 2.94
C GLY A 25 0.59 -12.16 4.19
N ASP A 26 1.69 -11.48 4.49
CA ASP A 26 2.46 -11.67 5.74
C ASP A 26 2.33 -10.48 6.71
N LYS A 27 1.50 -10.64 7.74
CA LYS A 27 1.25 -9.61 8.77
C LYS A 27 2.51 -9.17 9.53
N SER A 28 3.55 -10.00 9.59
CA SER A 28 4.80 -9.64 10.27
C SER A 28 5.62 -8.62 9.48
N LYS A 29 5.38 -8.51 8.17
CA LYS A 29 6.02 -7.57 7.26
C LYS A 29 5.14 -6.36 6.94
N ALA A 30 4.15 -6.08 7.79
CA ALA A 30 3.24 -4.97 7.53
C ALA A 30 3.97 -3.62 7.58
N VAL A 31 3.68 -2.76 6.59
CA VAL A 31 4.33 -1.47 6.38
C VAL A 31 3.32 -0.34 6.47
N TRP A 32 3.69 0.73 7.18
CA TRP A 32 2.95 1.98 7.16
C TRP A 32 3.24 2.80 5.90
N LEU A 33 2.18 3.15 5.18
CA LEU A 33 2.17 4.04 4.03
C LEU A 33 1.39 5.32 4.36
N PRO A 34 1.95 6.52 4.16
CA PRO A 34 1.23 7.77 4.33
C PRO A 34 0.16 7.93 3.24
N LYS A 35 -1.07 8.28 3.61
CA LYS A 35 -2.16 8.53 2.66
C LYS A 35 -1.90 9.72 1.73
N SER A 36 -0.99 10.62 2.09
CA SER A 36 -0.63 11.76 1.25
C SER A 36 0.24 11.41 0.05
N VAL A 37 0.83 10.20 0.01
CA VAL A 37 1.76 9.78 -1.04
C VAL A 37 1.29 8.53 -1.78
N VAL A 38 0.13 7.99 -1.42
CA VAL A 38 -0.44 6.78 -2.02
C VAL A 38 -1.89 7.00 -2.40
N GLU A 39 -2.31 6.37 -3.48
CA GLU A 39 -3.72 6.23 -3.85
C GLU A 39 -4.19 4.85 -3.42
N ILE A 40 -5.38 4.76 -2.80
CA ILE A 40 -5.93 3.51 -2.26
C ILE A 40 -7.27 3.25 -2.96
N VAL A 41 -7.30 2.20 -3.78
CA VAL A 41 -8.52 1.68 -4.40
C VAL A 41 -8.90 0.40 -3.65
N ARG A 42 -10.06 0.40 -2.99
CA ARG A 42 -10.54 -0.80 -2.28
C ARG A 42 -11.28 -1.70 -3.27
N ASP A 43 -10.98 -2.99 -3.24
CA ASP A 43 -11.63 -3.95 -4.13
C ASP A 43 -12.95 -4.42 -3.51
N ASP A 44 -14.07 -3.86 -3.98
CA ASP A 44 -15.43 -4.36 -3.68
C ASP A 44 -15.66 -5.64 -4.51
N PRO A 45 -15.19 -6.79 -4.02
CA PRO A 45 -16.04 -7.57 -3.12
C PRO A 45 -15.31 -8.22 -1.92
N MET A 46 -13.99 -8.01 -1.75
CA MET A 46 -13.20 -8.74 -0.75
C MET A 46 -12.75 -7.81 0.39
N PRO A 47 -13.36 -7.92 1.58
CA PRO A 47 -13.08 -7.02 2.68
C PRO A 47 -11.61 -7.15 3.12
N GLY A 48 -10.89 -6.04 3.05
CA GLY A 48 -9.50 -5.94 3.49
C GLY A 48 -8.47 -5.91 2.35
N LEU A 49 -8.83 -6.28 1.13
CA LEU A 49 -7.94 -6.11 -0.04
C LEU A 49 -8.10 -4.71 -0.65
N ALA A 50 -6.97 -4.12 -0.99
CA ALA A 50 -6.91 -2.86 -1.70
C ALA A 50 -5.73 -2.84 -2.67
N THR A 51 -5.93 -2.20 -3.81
CA THR A 51 -4.86 -1.82 -4.71
C THR A 51 -4.30 -0.47 -4.26
N ILE A 52 -3.01 -0.44 -3.92
CA ILE A 52 -2.29 0.79 -3.58
C ILE A 52 -1.37 1.18 -4.73
N THR A 53 -1.56 2.40 -5.21
CA THR A 53 -0.66 3.02 -6.19
C THR A 53 0.31 3.96 -5.48
N LEU A 54 1.60 3.75 -5.68
CA LEU A 54 2.67 4.56 -5.09
C LEU A 54 3.90 4.64 -6.00
N PRO A 55 4.82 5.60 -5.82
CA PRO A 55 6.08 5.62 -6.56
C PRO A 55 6.92 4.37 -6.27
N GLU A 56 7.48 3.76 -7.32
CA GLU A 56 8.31 2.53 -7.24
C GLU A 56 9.40 2.64 -6.19
N ARG A 57 10.09 3.79 -6.13
CA ARG A 57 11.13 4.07 -5.12
C ARG A 57 10.60 3.91 -3.69
N VAL A 58 9.39 4.38 -3.40
CA VAL A 58 8.80 4.24 -2.06
C VAL A 58 8.48 2.77 -1.79
N ALA A 59 7.99 2.05 -2.80
CA ALA A 59 7.71 0.62 -2.67
C ALA A 59 9.00 -0.18 -2.34
N VAL A 60 10.10 0.10 -3.05
CA VAL A 60 11.42 -0.51 -2.79
C VAL A 60 11.97 -0.12 -1.41
N GLU A 61 11.92 1.16 -1.03
CA GLU A 61 12.36 1.64 0.30
C GLU A 61 11.59 0.97 1.45
N LYS A 62 10.33 0.59 1.20
CA LYS A 62 9.46 -0.09 2.15
C LYS A 62 9.52 -1.61 2.08
N GLY A 63 10.21 -2.19 1.09
CA GLY A 63 10.30 -3.63 0.90
C GLY A 63 8.99 -4.28 0.44
N LEU A 64 8.18 -3.52 -0.31
CA LEU A 64 6.96 -4.01 -0.98
C LEU A 64 7.27 -4.53 -2.41
N VAL A 65 8.50 -4.34 -2.90
CA VAL A 65 9.04 -4.88 -4.15
C VAL A 65 10.54 -5.13 -4.01
#